data_AF-A0A7W7AHS2-F1
#
_entry.id   AF-A0A7W7AHS2-F1
#
_cell.length_a   1.000
_cell.length_b   1.000
_cell.length_c   1.000
_cell.angle_alpha   90.00
_cell.angle_beta   90.00
_cell.angle_gamma   90.00
#
_symmetry.space_group_name_H-M   'P 1'
#
loop_
_entity.id
_entity.type
_entity.pdbx_description
1 polymer ?
#
loop_
_entity_poly.entity_id
_entity_poly.type
_entity_poly.pdbx_seq_one_letter_code
_entity_poly.pdbx_strand_id
1 'polypeptide(L)'
;MESAQALDAKPLRAWLPRRLLVTRSARGFDHGRHVMARAAALGVEIVELPADRVALDLPDDPRRAYAQAKATVALVVAPPSKRRLQPIAPSADWRVDLAEGCPAHCSYCYLAGSLKGPPITRVYANLDEILDALPAYLGQGQITSRNRDRAAEGTTFEASCYTDPLALEALTGSLSAAIAWFGRWQAPAQLRFTSKFADVSSLTGLDHQGRTRMRASINPSAFARFEGGTAPVAARLAALRAMALAGYPVGLTIAPIIAAPGWEQAYAELIDQAAARLADLPDLDLTIECITHRFTTGSKAVLNSWYPGSSLDMTPANRTTKRTKFGTEKQVYDAATMRDLRSVFEERLGRSLPMARLLYWT
;
A
#
# COMPACT_ATOMS: atom_id res chain seq x y z
N MET A 1 -27.12 5.19 -27.69
CA MET A 1 -25.73 5.11 -28.20
C MET A 1 -25.14 6.50 -28.05
N GLU A 2 -24.71 6.84 -26.84
CA GLU A 2 -24.14 8.15 -26.52
C GLU A 2 -22.73 7.95 -25.99
N SER A 3 -21.82 8.63 -26.67
CA SER A 3 -20.37 8.64 -26.53
C SER A 3 -19.91 8.69 -25.07
N ALA A 4 -19.27 7.62 -24.61
CA ALA A 4 -18.37 7.65 -23.45
C ALA A 4 -17.21 8.60 -23.79
N GLN A 5 -17.34 9.87 -23.39
CA GLN A 5 -16.25 10.83 -23.48
C GLN A 5 -15.04 10.25 -22.75
N ALA A 6 -13.98 9.97 -23.51
CA ALA A 6 -12.65 9.80 -22.96
C ALA A 6 -12.32 11.09 -22.21
N LEU A 7 -12.44 11.05 -20.88
CA LEU A 7 -11.84 12.05 -20.02
C LEU A 7 -10.35 12.05 -20.36
N ASP A 8 -9.88 13.14 -20.98
CA ASP A 8 -8.47 13.42 -21.21
C ASP A 8 -7.75 13.33 -19.86
N ALA A 9 -7.21 12.14 -19.58
CA ALA A 9 -6.55 11.86 -18.33
C ALA A 9 -5.21 12.59 -18.39
N LYS A 10 -5.15 13.73 -17.69
CA LYS A 10 -3.90 14.45 -17.43
C LYS A 10 -2.82 13.43 -17.05
N PRO A 11 -1.63 13.46 -17.66
CA PRO A 11 -0.62 12.42 -17.42
C PRO A 11 -0.34 12.32 -15.93
N LEU A 12 -0.44 11.10 -15.40
CA LEU A 12 -0.13 10.81 -14.00
C LEU A 12 1.35 11.15 -13.80
N ARG A 13 1.63 12.23 -13.06
CA ARG A 13 3.00 12.55 -12.68
C ARG A 13 3.39 11.67 -11.50
N ALA A 14 4.46 10.91 -11.66
CA ALA A 14 5.10 10.21 -10.56
C ALA A 14 5.44 11.21 -9.44
N TRP A 15 5.28 10.78 -8.19
CA TRP A 15 5.70 11.56 -7.05
C TRP A 15 7.24 11.56 -6.98
N LEU A 16 7.82 12.73 -6.71
CA LEU A 16 9.26 12.89 -6.48
C LEU A 16 9.52 13.61 -5.15
N PRO A 17 10.50 13.16 -4.35
CA PRO A 17 10.90 13.91 -3.18
C PRO A 17 11.63 15.19 -3.59
N ARG A 18 11.68 16.16 -2.68
CA ARG A 18 12.53 17.35 -2.85
C ARG A 18 14.00 16.96 -2.80
N ARG A 19 14.35 16.05 -1.89
CA ARG A 19 15.71 15.59 -1.68
C ARG A 19 15.80 14.12 -1.32
N LEU A 20 16.89 13.49 -1.74
CA LEU A 20 17.33 12.16 -1.38
C LEU A 20 18.57 12.26 -0.48
N LEU A 21 18.42 11.90 0.78
CA LEU A 21 19.54 11.73 1.70
C LEU A 21 20.15 10.35 1.48
N VAL A 22 21.46 10.28 1.24
CA VAL A 22 22.16 9.02 0.99
C VAL A 22 23.09 8.73 2.15
N THR A 23 22.85 7.63 2.87
CA THR A 23 23.74 7.24 3.96
C THR A 23 25.07 6.70 3.46
N ARG A 24 26.10 6.76 4.31
CA ARG A 24 27.45 6.33 3.95
C ARG A 24 27.48 4.91 3.38
N SER A 25 26.88 3.96 4.08
CA SER A 25 26.92 2.54 3.72
C SER A 25 26.07 2.21 2.49
N ALA A 26 25.00 2.97 2.23
CA ALA A 26 24.11 2.72 1.10
C ALA A 26 24.81 2.85 -0.27
N ARG A 27 25.85 3.70 -0.35
CA ARG A 27 26.67 3.91 -1.56
C ARG A 27 27.42 2.66 -2.01
N GLY A 28 27.68 1.74 -1.07
CA GLY A 28 28.37 0.48 -1.35
C GLY A 28 27.54 -0.53 -2.14
N PHE A 29 26.21 -0.38 -2.18
CA PHE A 29 25.32 -1.34 -2.83
C PHE A 29 24.97 -0.92 -4.25
N ASP A 30 24.92 -1.89 -5.16
CA ASP A 30 24.60 -1.69 -6.58
C ASP A 30 23.23 -1.06 -6.77
N HIS A 31 22.21 -1.59 -6.08
CA HIS A 31 20.87 -1.01 -6.09
C HIS A 31 20.84 0.40 -5.46
N GLY A 32 21.68 0.67 -4.46
CA GLY A 32 21.86 2.01 -3.91
C GLY A 32 22.37 3.01 -4.97
N ARG A 33 23.39 2.63 -5.74
CA ARG A 33 23.91 3.44 -6.85
C ARG A 33 22.87 3.61 -7.97
N HIS A 34 22.06 2.58 -8.24
CA HIS A 34 20.96 2.66 -9.19
C HIS A 34 19.91 3.70 -8.76
N VAL A 35 19.48 3.68 -7.49
CA VAL A 35 18.53 4.67 -6.94
C VAL A 35 19.10 6.08 -7.06
N MET A 36 20.39 6.28 -6.75
CA MET A 36 21.05 7.58 -6.90
C MET A 36 21.06 8.06 -8.36
N ALA A 37 21.38 7.19 -9.31
CA ALA A 37 21.38 7.52 -10.73
C ALA A 37 19.99 7.92 -11.23
N ARG A 38 18.94 7.20 -10.82
CA ARG A 38 17.54 7.56 -11.12
C ARG A 38 17.15 8.89 -10.49
N ALA A 39 17.49 9.11 -9.23
CA ALA A 39 17.22 10.37 -8.53
C ALA A 39 17.86 11.56 -9.27
N ALA A 40 19.12 11.42 -9.69
CA ALA A 40 19.82 12.44 -10.47
C ALA A 40 19.13 12.71 -11.82
N ALA A 41 18.76 11.67 -12.55
CA ALA A 41 18.05 11.79 -13.83
C ALA A 41 16.66 12.45 -13.69
N LEU A 42 16.01 12.29 -12.54
CA LEU A 42 14.74 12.90 -12.20
C LEU A 42 14.89 14.31 -11.60
N GLY A 43 16.11 14.83 -11.48
CA GLY A 43 16.38 16.17 -10.93
C GLY A 43 16.16 16.30 -9.42
N VAL A 44 16.18 15.19 -8.68
CA VAL A 44 16.06 15.19 -7.21
C VAL A 44 17.38 15.65 -6.61
N GLU A 45 17.33 16.56 -5.63
CA GLU A 45 18.52 16.98 -4.88
C GLU A 45 19.12 15.80 -4.11
N ILE A 46 20.38 15.44 -4.38
CA ILE A 46 21.08 14.35 -3.67
C ILE A 46 21.99 14.96 -2.60
N VAL A 47 21.83 14.51 -1.36
CA VAL A 47 22.64 14.93 -0.22
C VAL A 47 23.32 13.70 0.38
N GLU A 48 24.62 13.58 0.18
CA GLU A 48 25.41 12.50 0.77
C GLU A 48 25.74 12.80 2.24
N LEU A 49 25.43 11.86 3.12
CA LEU A 49 25.69 11.98 4.56
C LEU A 49 27.06 11.37 4.91
N PRO A 50 27.79 11.95 5.88
CA PRO A 50 29.09 11.44 6.30
C PRO A 50 29.01 10.10 7.06
N ALA A 51 27.83 9.74 7.57
CA ALA A 51 27.57 8.54 8.38
C ALA A 51 26.16 7.96 8.08
N ASP A 52 25.80 6.85 8.73
CA ASP A 52 24.49 6.21 8.56
C ASP A 52 23.37 6.80 9.41
N ARG A 53 23.69 7.74 10.29
CA ARG A 53 22.69 8.45 11.08
C ARG A 53 21.95 9.47 10.20
N VAL A 54 20.65 9.26 10.01
CA VAL A 54 19.76 10.23 9.36
C VAL A 54 19.25 11.22 10.40
N ALA A 55 19.85 12.40 10.45
CA ALA A 55 19.38 13.54 11.24
C ALA A 55 18.71 14.56 10.32
N LEU A 56 17.58 15.11 10.76
CA LEU A 56 16.87 16.17 10.07
C LEU A 56 16.75 17.35 11.02
N ASP A 57 17.08 18.54 10.52
CA ASP A 57 16.69 19.78 11.15
C ASP A 57 15.22 20.05 10.79
N LEU A 58 14.32 19.82 11.74
CA LEU A 58 12.88 19.98 11.57
C LEU A 58 12.38 21.10 12.48
N PRO A 59 11.43 21.91 12.01
CA PRO A 59 10.83 22.96 12.83
C PRO A 59 10.00 22.36 13.98
N ASP A 60 9.80 23.14 15.03
CA ASP A 60 8.99 22.73 16.19
C ASP A 60 7.49 22.56 15.86
N ASP A 61 6.96 23.32 14.88
CA ASP A 61 5.58 23.16 14.42
C ASP A 61 5.37 21.79 13.76
N PRO A 62 4.51 20.92 14.32
CA PRO A 62 4.36 19.54 13.84
C PRO A 62 3.91 19.43 12.38
N ARG A 63 3.14 20.40 11.87
CA ARG A 63 2.65 20.39 10.49
C ARG A 63 3.76 20.70 9.50
N ARG A 64 4.58 21.72 9.77
CA ARG A 64 5.76 22.04 8.97
C ARG A 64 6.80 20.93 9.03
N ALA A 65 7.03 20.36 10.21
CA ALA A 65 7.93 19.21 10.38
C ALA A 65 7.48 18.01 9.55
N TYR A 66 6.17 17.72 9.60
CA TYR A 66 5.56 16.66 8.81
C TYR A 66 5.70 16.89 7.30
N ALA A 67 5.37 18.09 6.81
CA ALA A 67 5.47 18.41 5.39
C ALA A 67 6.91 18.29 4.87
N GLN A 68 7.89 18.78 5.64
CA GLN A 68 9.30 18.67 5.30
C GLN A 68 9.78 17.21 5.30
N ALA A 69 9.36 16.42 6.30
CA ALA A 69 9.69 14.99 6.36
C ALA A 69 9.10 14.21 5.18
N LYS A 70 7.85 14.48 4.80
CA LYS A 70 7.16 13.83 3.67
C LYS A 70 7.77 14.18 2.32
N ALA A 71 8.46 15.30 2.20
CA ALA A 71 9.21 15.69 1.01
C ALA A 71 10.66 15.15 0.98
N THR A 72 11.06 14.35 1.98
CA THR A 72 12.42 13.81 2.11
C THR A 72 12.42 12.29 2.02
N VAL A 73 13.29 11.73 1.18
CA VAL A 73 13.60 10.30 1.16
C VAL A 73 15.00 10.08 1.73
N ALA A 74 15.21 9.00 2.48
CA ALA A 74 16.52 8.53 2.87
C ALA A 74 16.80 7.16 2.23
N LEU A 75 17.87 7.07 1.45
CA LEU A 75 18.44 5.80 0.99
C LEU A 75 19.36 5.26 2.09
N VAL A 76 18.98 4.11 2.65
CA VAL A 76 19.62 3.49 3.81
C VAL A 76 19.86 1.99 3.56
N VAL A 77 20.63 1.34 4.41
CA VAL A 77 20.76 -0.13 4.42
C VAL A 77 19.75 -0.71 5.40
N ALA A 78 18.95 -1.70 4.97
CA ALA A 78 18.01 -2.40 5.83
C ALA A 78 18.77 -3.21 6.90
N PRO A 79 18.54 -2.95 8.21
CA PRO A 79 19.23 -3.68 9.27
C PRO A 79 18.75 -5.15 9.32
N PRO A 80 19.53 -6.07 9.93
CA PRO A 80 19.16 -7.49 10.04
C PRO A 80 17.76 -7.73 10.64
N SER A 81 17.36 -6.90 11.60
CA SER A 81 16.03 -6.97 12.22
C SER A 81 14.87 -6.70 11.26
N LYS A 82 15.10 -5.94 10.18
CA LYS A 82 14.12 -5.67 9.12
C LYS A 82 14.12 -6.73 8.02
N ARG A 83 15.23 -7.47 7.87
CA ARG A 83 15.33 -8.61 6.95
C ARG A 83 14.74 -9.91 7.51
N ARG A 84 14.57 -10.01 8.83
CA ARG A 84 13.82 -11.10 9.46
C ARG A 84 12.32 -10.91 9.28
N LEU A 85 11.72 -11.63 8.33
CA LEU A 85 10.31 -11.49 7.98
C LEU A 85 9.39 -11.77 9.18
N GLN A 86 8.27 -11.06 9.21
CA GLN A 86 7.25 -11.19 10.26
C GLN A 86 5.93 -11.63 9.64
N PRO A 87 5.12 -12.47 10.30
CA PRO A 87 3.79 -12.80 9.83
C PRO A 87 2.89 -11.56 9.72
N ILE A 88 2.00 -11.53 8.72
CA ILE A 88 1.11 -10.39 8.50
C ILE A 88 -0.33 -10.83 8.16
N ALA A 89 -0.99 -11.38 9.17
CA ALA A 89 -2.38 -11.79 9.05
C ALA A 89 -3.32 -10.58 8.92
N PRO A 90 -4.40 -10.67 8.12
CA PRO A 90 -4.78 -11.81 7.26
C PRO A 90 -4.21 -11.73 5.82
N SER A 91 -3.39 -10.72 5.49
CA SER A 91 -2.97 -10.44 4.12
C SER A 91 -2.09 -11.55 3.53
N ALA A 92 -0.94 -11.82 4.13
CA ALA A 92 0.09 -12.72 3.59
C ALA A 92 0.76 -13.55 4.70
N ASP A 93 1.49 -14.59 4.30
CA ASP A 93 2.32 -15.35 5.23
C ASP A 93 3.44 -14.51 5.83
N TRP A 94 4.07 -13.66 5.02
CA TRP A 94 5.22 -12.86 5.43
C TRP A 94 5.14 -11.41 4.97
N ARG A 95 5.55 -10.47 5.82
CA ARG A 95 5.85 -9.09 5.43
C ARG A 95 7.28 -9.01 4.90
N VAL A 96 7.44 -8.46 3.70
CA VAL A 96 8.73 -8.06 3.13
C VAL A 96 8.74 -6.55 2.96
N ASP A 97 9.71 -5.87 3.56
CA ASP A 97 9.77 -4.41 3.51
C ASP A 97 10.79 -3.98 2.42
N LEU A 98 10.32 -3.42 1.30
CA LEU A 98 11.18 -2.81 0.27
C LEU A 98 11.55 -1.35 0.62
N ALA A 99 10.73 -0.73 1.47
CA ALA A 99 10.89 0.60 2.01
C ALA A 99 10.02 0.73 3.28
N GLU A 100 10.21 1.81 4.03
CA GLU A 100 9.41 2.19 5.21
C GLU A 100 9.03 3.67 5.13
N GLY A 101 7.76 3.98 5.38
CA GLY A 101 7.18 5.30 5.10
C GLY A 101 6.55 5.38 3.72
N CYS A 102 5.77 6.44 3.48
CA CYS A 102 4.98 6.60 2.27
C CYS A 102 4.89 8.10 1.94
N PRO A 103 4.90 8.51 0.66
CA PRO A 103 4.74 9.91 0.29
C PRO A 103 3.31 10.45 0.46
N ALA A 104 2.30 9.56 0.55
CA ALA A 104 0.91 9.97 0.68
C ALA A 104 0.59 10.64 2.03
N HIS A 105 -0.47 11.44 2.02
CA HIS A 105 -0.99 12.25 3.11
C HIS A 105 -2.38 11.79 3.56
N CYS A 106 -2.57 10.47 3.69
CA CYS A 106 -3.84 9.92 4.16
C CYS A 106 -4.10 10.30 5.62
N SER A 107 -5.21 11.00 5.91
CA SER A 107 -5.53 11.47 7.27
C SER A 107 -6.04 10.38 8.22
N TYR A 108 -6.17 9.15 7.72
CA TYR A 108 -6.48 7.92 8.47
C TYR A 108 -5.31 6.94 8.55
N CYS A 109 -4.10 7.33 8.10
CA CYS A 109 -2.99 6.39 7.91
C CYS A 109 -2.58 5.70 9.22
N TYR A 110 -2.68 4.37 9.31
CA TYR A 110 -2.27 3.62 10.49
C TYR A 110 -0.75 3.64 10.76
N LEU A 111 0.06 4.07 9.78
CA LEU A 111 1.49 4.28 9.98
C LEU A 111 1.77 5.47 10.91
N ALA A 112 0.81 6.39 11.06
CA ALA A 112 0.92 7.50 11.99
C ALA A 112 1.12 6.99 13.42
N GLY A 113 2.27 7.32 14.02
CA GLY A 113 2.65 6.85 15.35
C GLY A 113 3.18 5.41 15.42
N SER A 114 3.15 4.65 14.32
CA SER A 114 3.70 3.29 14.27
C SER A 114 5.18 3.25 13.91
N LEU A 115 5.67 4.26 13.18
CA LEU A 115 7.08 4.39 12.79
C LEU A 115 7.80 5.34 13.75
N LYS A 116 9.04 5.01 14.13
CA LYS A 116 9.84 5.81 15.06
C LYS A 116 10.48 7.02 14.35
N GLY A 117 10.47 8.16 15.03
CA GLY A 117 11.09 9.39 14.57
C GLY A 117 10.29 10.11 13.48
N PRO A 118 10.91 11.05 12.75
CA PRO A 118 10.23 11.79 11.69
C PRO A 118 9.67 10.86 10.60
N PRO A 119 8.49 11.17 10.03
CA PRO A 119 7.82 10.33 9.04
C PRO A 119 8.41 10.51 7.64
N ILE A 120 9.75 10.42 7.54
CA ILE A 120 10.45 10.30 6.26
C ILE A 120 10.22 8.93 5.65
N THR A 121 10.31 8.88 4.32
CA THR A 121 10.37 7.62 3.60
C THR A 121 11.81 7.13 3.57
N ARG A 122 12.03 5.87 3.96
CA ARG A 122 13.32 5.17 3.93
C ARG A 122 13.26 4.10 2.86
N VAL A 123 14.15 4.16 1.87
CA VAL A 123 14.28 3.15 0.82
C VAL A 123 15.57 2.37 1.04
N TYR A 124 15.57 1.08 0.70
CA TYR A 124 16.66 0.18 1.03
C TYR A 124 17.62 -0.03 -0.14
N ALA A 125 18.92 0.17 0.12
CA ALA A 125 20.00 0.02 -0.85
C ALA A 125 20.43 -1.45 -1.04
N ASN A 126 20.24 -2.30 -0.04
CA ASN A 126 20.61 -3.72 -0.05
C ASN A 126 19.44 -4.61 -0.49
N LEU A 127 18.84 -4.29 -1.64
CA LEU A 127 17.66 -5.02 -2.15
C LEU A 127 17.94 -6.51 -2.35
N ASP A 128 19.10 -6.86 -2.90
CA ASP A 128 19.48 -8.26 -3.14
C ASP A 128 19.52 -9.06 -1.82
N GLU A 129 20.07 -8.49 -0.75
CA GLU A 129 20.06 -9.13 0.56
C GLU A 129 18.65 -9.36 1.13
N ILE A 130 17.68 -8.50 0.76
CA ILE A 130 16.28 -8.66 1.18
C ILE A 130 15.62 -9.79 0.40
N LEU A 131 15.84 -9.82 -0.93
CA LEU A 131 15.25 -10.83 -1.82
C LEU A 131 15.87 -12.22 -1.61
N ASP A 132 17.19 -12.30 -1.43
CA ASP A 132 17.92 -13.56 -1.21
C ASP A 132 17.57 -14.22 0.14
N ALA A 133 16.98 -13.47 1.07
CA ALA A 133 16.47 -14.03 2.34
C ALA A 133 15.12 -14.74 2.18
N LEU A 134 14.34 -14.45 1.13
CA LEU A 134 12.96 -14.95 0.97
C LEU A 134 12.87 -16.48 0.84
N PRO A 135 13.76 -17.19 0.12
CA PRO A 135 13.70 -18.64 -0.02
C PRO A 135 13.71 -19.40 1.31
N ALA A 136 14.39 -18.87 2.33
CA ALA A 136 14.45 -19.47 3.65
C ALA A 136 13.08 -19.51 4.38
N TYR A 137 12.07 -18.78 3.87
CA TYR A 137 10.72 -18.72 4.44
C TYR A 137 9.68 -19.52 3.64
N LEU A 138 10.08 -20.09 2.49
CA LEU A 138 9.20 -20.91 1.65
C LEU A 138 8.68 -22.11 2.43
N GLY A 139 7.37 -22.36 2.37
CA GLY A 139 6.71 -23.50 3.02
C GLY A 139 6.51 -23.35 4.53
N GLN A 140 6.96 -22.25 5.14
CA GLN A 140 6.77 -21.99 6.58
C GLN A 140 5.53 -21.15 6.90
N GLY A 141 4.82 -20.70 5.87
CA GLY A 141 3.62 -19.87 5.99
C GLY A 141 2.49 -20.49 6.82
N GLN A 142 1.73 -19.64 7.51
CA GLN A 142 0.67 -20.04 8.45
C GLN A 142 -0.67 -19.36 8.19
N ILE A 143 -0.72 -18.42 7.24
CA ILE A 143 -1.83 -17.50 7.01
C ILE A 143 -2.48 -17.83 5.68
N THR A 144 -1.74 -17.68 4.59
CA THR A 144 -2.21 -18.01 3.24
C THR A 144 -2.00 -19.49 2.97
N SER A 145 -0.80 -19.98 3.27
CA SER A 145 -0.41 -21.38 3.07
C SER A 145 -1.30 -22.40 3.81
N ARG A 146 -1.99 -22.00 4.88
CA ARG A 146 -2.93 -22.85 5.64
C ARG A 146 -4.41 -22.55 5.37
N ASN A 147 -4.71 -21.55 4.57
CA ASN A 147 -6.08 -21.24 4.18
C ASN A 147 -6.43 -22.08 2.96
N ARG A 148 -7.41 -23.00 3.09
CA ARG A 148 -7.84 -23.90 2.01
C ARG A 148 -8.15 -23.15 0.70
N ASP A 149 -8.79 -21.99 0.79
CA ASP A 149 -9.26 -21.23 -0.37
C ASP A 149 -8.16 -20.35 -1.00
N ARG A 150 -6.98 -20.28 -0.35
CA ARG A 150 -5.83 -19.50 -0.81
C ARG A 150 -4.53 -20.29 -0.89
N ALA A 151 -4.51 -21.57 -0.52
CA ALA A 151 -3.30 -22.41 -0.52
C ALA A 151 -2.63 -22.49 -1.91
N ALA A 152 -3.41 -22.36 -2.99
CA ALA A 152 -2.92 -22.30 -4.36
C ALA A 152 -2.06 -21.05 -4.66
N GLU A 153 -2.13 -19.99 -3.85
CA GLU A 153 -1.24 -18.83 -3.93
C GLU A 153 0.20 -19.17 -3.45
N GLY A 154 0.39 -20.32 -2.80
CA GLY A 154 1.66 -20.71 -2.21
C GLY A 154 2.04 -19.89 -0.97
N THR A 155 3.33 -19.81 -0.67
CA THR A 155 3.84 -18.91 0.37
C THR A 155 3.77 -17.46 -0.09
N THR A 156 2.98 -16.63 0.58
CA THR A 156 2.76 -15.25 0.14
C THR A 156 3.60 -14.22 0.88
N PHE A 157 4.03 -13.18 0.15
CA PHE A 157 4.86 -12.09 0.66
C PHE A 157 4.18 -10.75 0.39
N GLU A 158 3.93 -9.95 1.43
CA GLU A 158 3.31 -8.63 1.35
C GLU A 158 4.37 -7.52 1.36
N ALA A 159 4.42 -6.74 0.28
CA ALA A 159 5.41 -5.68 0.06
C ALA A 159 4.91 -4.25 0.34
N SER A 160 3.64 -4.06 0.73
CA SER A 160 3.05 -2.73 0.98
C SER A 160 2.57 -2.52 2.42
N CYS A 161 3.16 -3.23 3.39
CA CYS A 161 2.78 -3.07 4.81
C CYS A 161 3.18 -1.73 5.41
N TYR A 162 4.39 -1.27 5.11
CA TYR A 162 4.93 -0.05 5.72
C TYR A 162 5.29 1.00 4.69
N THR A 163 4.89 0.78 3.44
CA THR A 163 5.13 1.69 2.33
C THR A 163 4.07 1.49 1.24
N ASP A 164 4.02 2.43 0.30
CA ASP A 164 3.36 2.22 -0.99
C ASP A 164 4.49 2.02 -2.02
N PRO A 165 4.78 0.77 -2.43
CA PRO A 165 5.98 0.49 -3.23
C PRO A 165 5.87 1.06 -4.65
N LEU A 166 4.64 1.17 -5.19
CA LEU A 166 4.42 1.75 -6.51
C LEU A 166 4.69 3.26 -6.51
N ALA A 167 4.36 3.95 -5.41
CA ALA A 167 4.65 5.37 -5.25
C ALA A 167 6.15 5.72 -5.36
N LEU A 168 7.01 4.75 -5.03
CA LEU A 168 8.46 4.91 -4.97
C LEU A 168 9.16 4.35 -6.21
N GLU A 169 8.43 3.62 -7.07
CA GLU A 169 9.00 2.84 -8.15
C GLU A 169 9.79 3.69 -9.15
N ALA A 170 9.28 4.87 -9.51
CA ALA A 170 9.98 5.79 -10.40
C ALA A 170 11.37 6.15 -9.87
N LEU A 171 11.50 6.33 -8.55
CA LEU A 171 12.75 6.67 -7.87
C LEU A 171 13.65 5.45 -7.66
N THR A 172 13.09 4.31 -7.26
CA THR A 172 13.87 3.20 -6.71
C THR A 172 14.09 2.04 -7.69
N GLY A 173 13.13 1.73 -8.56
CA GLY A 173 13.14 0.47 -9.32
C GLY A 173 12.92 -0.79 -8.47
N SER A 174 12.69 -0.66 -7.15
CA SER A 174 12.69 -1.79 -6.22
C SER A 174 11.52 -2.74 -6.45
N LEU A 175 10.34 -2.23 -6.84
CA LEU A 175 9.17 -3.06 -7.06
C LEU A 175 9.33 -3.84 -8.37
N SER A 176 9.82 -3.21 -9.43
CA SER A 176 10.13 -3.92 -10.69
C SER A 176 11.15 -5.04 -10.48
N ALA A 177 12.23 -4.76 -9.74
CA ALA A 177 13.25 -5.76 -9.43
C ALA A 177 12.68 -6.93 -8.60
N ALA A 178 11.85 -6.65 -7.59
CA ALA A 178 11.18 -7.68 -6.79
C ALA A 178 10.23 -8.53 -7.63
N ILE A 179 9.41 -7.91 -8.50
CA ILE A 179 8.49 -8.63 -9.40
C ILE A 179 9.25 -9.56 -10.34
N ALA A 180 10.31 -9.06 -10.98
CA ALA A 180 11.15 -9.86 -11.87
C ALA A 180 11.85 -11.01 -11.11
N TRP A 181 12.29 -10.76 -9.87
CA TRP A 181 12.87 -11.81 -9.02
C TRP A 181 11.86 -12.91 -8.71
N PHE A 182 10.62 -12.55 -8.33
CA PHE A 182 9.53 -13.52 -8.11
C PHE A 182 9.14 -14.26 -9.39
N GLY A 183 9.13 -13.59 -10.55
CA GLY A 183 8.89 -14.23 -11.84
C GLY A 183 9.90 -15.33 -12.17
N ARG A 184 11.19 -15.07 -11.90
CA ARG A 184 12.26 -16.07 -12.07
C ARG A 184 12.22 -17.18 -11.02
N TRP A 185 11.67 -16.92 -9.84
CA TRP A 185 11.63 -17.89 -8.75
C TRP A 185 10.54 -18.95 -8.99
N GLN A 186 10.95 -20.07 -9.60
CA GLN A 186 10.07 -21.20 -9.92
C GLN A 186 9.70 -22.05 -8.69
N ALA A 187 9.00 -21.44 -7.73
CA ALA A 187 8.56 -22.07 -6.48
C ALA A 187 7.11 -21.71 -6.16
N PRO A 188 6.34 -22.46 -5.35
CA PRO A 188 4.96 -22.10 -4.97
C PRO A 188 4.97 -20.89 -4.02
N ALA A 189 5.16 -19.70 -4.57
CA ALA A 189 5.25 -18.43 -3.87
C ALA A 189 4.64 -17.30 -4.70
N GLN A 190 4.11 -16.28 -4.01
CA GLN A 190 3.49 -15.12 -4.65
C GLN A 190 3.85 -13.82 -3.90
N LEU A 191 4.29 -12.82 -4.64
CA LEU A 191 4.41 -11.45 -4.16
C LEU A 191 3.05 -10.75 -4.22
N ARG A 192 2.73 -9.93 -3.23
CA ARG A 192 1.50 -9.15 -3.19
C ARG A 192 1.82 -7.74 -2.74
N PHE A 193 1.16 -6.75 -3.34
CA PHE A 193 1.23 -5.35 -2.89
C PHE A 193 -0.09 -4.64 -3.17
N THR A 194 -0.42 -3.65 -2.35
CA THR A 194 -1.54 -2.74 -2.53
C THR A 194 -1.01 -1.33 -2.75
N SER A 195 -1.60 -0.57 -3.68
CA SER A 195 -1.22 0.82 -3.92
C SER A 195 -2.42 1.77 -4.03
N LYS A 196 -2.17 3.05 -3.73
CA LYS A 196 -3.05 4.19 -4.05
C LYS A 196 -2.54 5.04 -5.22
N PHE A 197 -1.50 4.59 -5.90
CA PHE A 197 -0.92 5.23 -7.09
C PHE A 197 -1.33 4.44 -8.33
N ALA A 198 -1.18 5.05 -9.51
CA ALA A 198 -1.75 4.53 -10.75
C ALA A 198 -0.77 4.45 -11.92
N ASP A 199 0.46 4.96 -11.76
CA ASP A 199 1.49 4.77 -12.78
C ASP A 199 2.09 3.37 -12.65
N VAL A 200 1.62 2.45 -13.50
CA VAL A 200 2.05 1.05 -13.57
C VAL A 200 2.89 0.75 -14.80
N SER A 201 3.29 1.80 -15.55
CA SER A 201 3.94 1.67 -16.85
C SER A 201 5.22 0.83 -16.81
N SER A 202 6.00 0.93 -15.74
CA SER A 202 7.21 0.13 -15.53
C SER A 202 6.94 -1.34 -15.20
N LEU A 203 5.71 -1.69 -14.84
CA LEU A 203 5.36 -3.03 -14.37
C LEU A 203 4.71 -3.89 -15.45
N THR A 204 3.89 -3.30 -16.33
CA THR A 204 3.05 -4.07 -17.28
C THR A 204 3.84 -4.91 -18.30
N GLY A 205 5.12 -4.63 -18.51
CA GLY A 205 5.99 -5.38 -19.42
C GLY A 205 6.92 -6.39 -18.73
N LEU A 206 6.83 -6.56 -17.42
CA LEU A 206 7.73 -7.45 -16.67
C LEU A 206 7.32 -8.91 -16.84
N ASP A 207 8.31 -9.81 -16.91
CA ASP A 207 8.07 -11.25 -16.87
C ASP A 207 7.76 -11.71 -15.43
N HIS A 208 6.52 -11.52 -15.00
CA HIS A 208 6.06 -11.81 -13.65
C HIS A 208 5.56 -13.25 -13.46
N GLN A 209 5.40 -14.03 -14.54
CA GLN A 209 4.99 -15.45 -14.53
C GLN A 209 3.71 -15.74 -13.70
N GLY A 210 2.79 -14.77 -13.57
CA GLY A 210 1.62 -14.86 -12.69
C GLY A 210 1.92 -14.90 -11.17
N ARG A 211 3.18 -14.68 -10.76
CA ARG A 211 3.65 -14.81 -9.36
C ARG A 211 3.57 -13.52 -8.55
N THR A 212 2.87 -12.52 -9.06
CA THR A 212 2.64 -11.25 -8.35
C THR A 212 1.17 -10.86 -8.44
N ARG A 213 0.53 -10.56 -7.31
CA ARG A 213 -0.79 -9.92 -7.28
C ARG A 213 -0.68 -8.43 -6.97
N MET A 214 -1.10 -7.60 -7.90
CA MET A 214 -1.30 -6.17 -7.64
C MET A 214 -2.71 -5.92 -7.09
N ARG A 215 -2.82 -5.08 -6.06
CA ARG A 215 -4.11 -4.61 -5.54
C ARG A 215 -4.20 -3.10 -5.60
N ALA A 216 -5.39 -2.59 -5.92
CA ALA A 216 -5.69 -1.18 -5.81
C ALA A 216 -6.47 -0.91 -4.52
N SER A 217 -5.97 0.02 -3.70
CA SER A 217 -6.75 0.52 -2.57
C SER A 217 -7.75 1.56 -3.07
N ILE A 218 -9.03 1.29 -2.81
CA ILE A 218 -10.14 2.11 -3.30
C ILE A 218 -11.08 2.51 -2.16
N ASN A 219 -11.73 3.67 -2.33
CA ASN A 219 -12.71 4.23 -1.43
C ASN A 219 -13.65 5.16 -2.22
N PRO A 220 -14.89 5.44 -1.79
CA PRO A 220 -15.76 6.37 -2.50
C PRO A 220 -15.15 7.76 -2.61
N SER A 221 -15.53 8.49 -3.66
CA SER A 221 -15.13 9.90 -3.88
C SER A 221 -15.48 10.79 -2.69
N ALA A 222 -16.56 10.48 -1.97
CA ALA A 222 -16.97 11.12 -0.72
C ALA A 222 -15.88 11.11 0.37
N PHE A 223 -14.90 10.21 0.31
CA PHE A 223 -13.79 10.12 1.26
C PHE A 223 -12.42 10.52 0.65
N ALA A 224 -12.39 10.96 -0.62
CA ALA A 224 -11.15 11.36 -1.29
C ALA A 224 -10.41 12.51 -0.58
N ARG A 225 -11.14 13.38 0.13
CA ARG A 225 -10.55 14.44 0.97
C ARG A 225 -9.59 13.93 2.05
N PHE A 226 -9.69 12.65 2.43
CA PHE A 226 -8.82 12.00 3.40
C PHE A 226 -7.61 11.31 2.76
N GLU A 227 -7.42 11.41 1.44
CA GLU A 227 -6.40 10.69 0.66
C GLU A 227 -5.44 11.64 -0.07
N GLY A 228 -4.91 12.65 0.62
CA GLY A 228 -4.01 13.64 0.02
C GLY A 228 -2.77 13.00 -0.64
N GLY A 229 -2.36 13.53 -1.79
CA GLY A 229 -1.15 13.09 -2.49
C GLY A 229 -1.21 11.70 -3.11
N THR A 230 -2.41 11.19 -3.39
CA THR A 230 -2.63 9.89 -4.05
C THR A 230 -3.31 10.05 -5.40
N ALA A 231 -3.32 9.00 -6.22
CA ALA A 231 -4.04 9.02 -7.49
C ALA A 231 -5.56 9.01 -7.25
N PRO A 232 -6.40 9.66 -8.09
CA PRO A 232 -7.84 9.49 -8.04
C PRO A 232 -8.25 8.02 -8.24
N VAL A 233 -9.35 7.59 -7.62
CA VAL A 233 -9.80 6.18 -7.64
C VAL A 233 -10.07 5.67 -9.05
N ALA A 234 -10.65 6.50 -9.93
CA ALA A 234 -10.83 6.15 -11.34
C ALA A 234 -9.51 5.80 -12.06
N ALA A 235 -8.41 6.49 -11.71
CA ALA A 235 -7.08 6.18 -12.24
C ALA A 235 -6.51 4.89 -11.63
N ARG A 236 -6.74 4.63 -10.33
CA ARG A 236 -6.34 3.37 -9.69
C ARG A 236 -7.05 2.17 -10.30
N LEU A 237 -8.35 2.29 -10.60
CA LEU A 237 -9.12 1.24 -11.29
C LEU A 237 -8.64 1.06 -12.74
N ALA A 238 -8.24 2.14 -13.42
CA ALA A 238 -7.63 2.06 -14.75
C ALA A 238 -6.30 1.28 -14.72
N ALA A 239 -5.44 1.60 -13.74
CA ALA A 239 -4.17 0.92 -13.51
C ALA A 239 -4.39 -0.58 -13.19
N LEU A 240 -5.39 -0.89 -12.36
CA LEU A 240 -5.74 -2.28 -12.06
C LEU A 240 -6.18 -3.05 -13.32
N ARG A 241 -7.00 -2.44 -14.18
CA ARG A 241 -7.35 -3.03 -15.50
C ARG A 241 -6.11 -3.27 -16.36
N ALA A 242 -5.20 -2.29 -16.45
CA ALA A 242 -3.98 -2.42 -17.24
C ALA A 242 -3.10 -3.58 -16.75
N MET A 243 -2.99 -3.77 -15.43
CA MET A 243 -2.25 -4.88 -14.83
C MET A 243 -2.92 -6.23 -15.09
N ALA A 244 -4.25 -6.30 -15.02
CA ALA A 244 -4.99 -7.50 -15.37
C ALA A 244 -4.78 -7.89 -16.85
N LEU A 245 -4.83 -6.91 -17.76
CA LEU A 245 -4.54 -7.12 -19.19
C LEU A 245 -3.09 -7.54 -19.46
N ALA A 246 -2.15 -7.13 -18.60
CA ALA A 246 -0.76 -7.59 -18.64
C ALA A 246 -0.58 -9.01 -18.06
N GLY A 247 -1.65 -9.66 -17.58
CA GLY A 247 -1.62 -11.04 -17.07
C GLY A 247 -1.39 -11.15 -15.56
N TYR A 248 -1.36 -10.04 -14.81
CA TYR A 248 -1.27 -10.10 -13.35
C TYR A 248 -2.60 -10.56 -12.74
N PRO A 249 -2.58 -11.46 -11.75
CA PRO A 249 -3.66 -11.54 -10.78
C PRO A 249 -3.87 -10.17 -10.11
N VAL A 250 -5.13 -9.79 -9.88
CA VAL A 250 -5.47 -8.44 -9.36
C VAL A 250 -6.37 -8.49 -8.12
N GLY A 251 -6.47 -7.38 -7.41
CA GLY A 251 -7.42 -7.28 -6.31
C GLY A 251 -7.85 -5.87 -5.94
N LEU A 252 -8.98 -5.79 -5.25
CA LEU A 252 -9.50 -4.57 -4.65
C LEU A 252 -9.26 -4.61 -3.15
N THR A 253 -8.60 -3.58 -2.62
CA THR A 253 -8.51 -3.34 -1.19
C THR A 253 -9.45 -2.20 -0.84
N ILE A 254 -10.69 -2.51 -0.42
CA ILE A 254 -11.66 -1.49 -0.02
C ILE A 254 -11.33 -1.09 1.42
N ALA A 255 -10.58 0.01 1.56
CA ALA A 255 -9.97 0.39 2.83
C ALA A 255 -9.55 1.86 2.91
N PRO A 256 -9.77 2.53 4.06
CA PRO A 256 -10.60 2.07 5.17
C PRO A 256 -12.08 2.24 4.84
N ILE A 257 -12.92 1.25 5.19
CA ILE A 257 -14.38 1.37 5.13
C ILE A 257 -14.83 2.33 6.23
N ILE A 258 -15.48 3.43 5.86
CA ILE A 258 -15.93 4.49 6.77
C ILE A 258 -17.46 4.49 6.82
N ALA A 259 -18.02 4.14 7.98
CA ALA A 259 -19.45 4.25 8.29
C ALA A 259 -19.78 5.71 8.67
N ALA A 260 -20.04 6.54 7.66
CA ALA A 260 -20.54 7.90 7.79
C ALA A 260 -21.91 8.02 7.12
N PRO A 261 -22.73 9.05 7.41
CA PRO A 261 -24.02 9.22 6.74
C PRO A 261 -23.91 9.13 5.21
N GLY A 262 -24.75 8.31 4.58
CA GLY A 262 -24.74 8.05 3.13
C GLY A 262 -23.69 7.03 2.66
N TRP A 263 -23.00 6.31 3.56
CA TRP A 263 -21.98 5.32 3.18
C TRP A 263 -22.51 4.24 2.23
N GLU A 264 -23.74 3.75 2.42
CA GLU A 264 -24.32 2.66 1.62
C GLU A 264 -24.32 2.98 0.12
N GLN A 265 -24.88 4.15 -0.23
CA GLN A 265 -24.93 4.62 -1.61
C GLN A 265 -23.52 4.89 -2.15
N ALA A 266 -22.66 5.52 -1.35
CA ALA A 266 -21.30 5.85 -1.77
C ALA A 266 -20.47 4.59 -2.09
N TYR A 267 -20.61 3.53 -1.30
CA TYR A 267 -19.93 2.26 -1.57
C TYR A 267 -20.60 1.45 -2.69
N ALA A 268 -21.92 1.53 -2.87
CA ALA A 268 -22.59 0.94 -4.02
C ALA A 268 -22.04 1.53 -5.33
N GLU A 269 -21.95 2.85 -5.44
CA GLU A 269 -21.39 3.54 -6.61
C GLU A 269 -19.93 3.17 -6.87
N LEU A 270 -19.12 3.03 -5.82
CA LEU A 270 -17.74 2.58 -5.94
C LEU A 270 -17.65 1.17 -6.52
N ILE A 271 -18.46 0.25 -6.01
CA ILE A 271 -18.48 -1.15 -6.44
C ILE A 271 -18.96 -1.24 -7.89
N ASP A 272 -19.99 -0.48 -8.28
CA ASP A 272 -20.48 -0.43 -9.66
C ASP A 272 -19.40 0.12 -10.61
N GLN A 273 -18.66 1.16 -10.21
CA GLN A 273 -17.53 1.67 -10.98
C GLN A 273 -16.42 0.63 -11.15
N ALA A 274 -16.09 -0.11 -10.09
CA ALA A 274 -15.09 -1.17 -10.15
C ALA A 274 -15.55 -2.31 -11.08
N ALA A 275 -16.81 -2.73 -10.97
CA ALA A 275 -17.42 -3.74 -11.84
C ALA A 275 -17.37 -3.32 -13.31
N ALA A 276 -17.83 -2.11 -13.62
CA ALA A 276 -17.81 -1.58 -14.98
C ALA A 276 -16.38 -1.50 -15.55
N ARG A 277 -15.38 -1.13 -14.73
CA ARG A 277 -13.99 -1.02 -15.19
C ARG A 277 -13.32 -2.37 -15.44
N LEU A 278 -13.71 -3.39 -14.68
CA LEU A 278 -13.15 -4.74 -14.76
C LEU A 278 -14.00 -5.69 -15.61
N ALA A 279 -15.12 -5.20 -16.17
CA ALA A 279 -15.94 -5.95 -17.10
C ALA A 279 -15.13 -6.39 -18.34
N ASP A 280 -15.55 -7.52 -18.91
CA ASP A 280 -15.03 -8.11 -20.14
C ASP A 280 -13.53 -8.45 -20.12
N LEU A 281 -12.91 -8.50 -18.94
CA LEU A 281 -11.54 -9.00 -18.80
C LEU A 281 -11.56 -10.54 -18.84
N PRO A 282 -10.86 -11.17 -19.80
CA PRO A 282 -10.75 -12.62 -19.84
C PRO A 282 -9.95 -13.13 -18.64
N ASP A 283 -10.31 -14.31 -18.14
CA ASP A 283 -9.58 -15.04 -17.09
C ASP A 283 -9.22 -14.20 -15.84
N LEU A 284 -10.10 -13.27 -15.48
CA LEU A 284 -9.89 -12.34 -14.38
C LEU A 284 -9.81 -13.06 -13.02
N ASP A 285 -8.59 -13.19 -12.47
CA ASP A 285 -8.38 -13.58 -11.08
C ASP A 285 -8.47 -12.34 -10.17
N LEU A 286 -9.70 -12.04 -9.73
CA LEU A 286 -10.01 -10.90 -8.86
C LEU A 286 -10.24 -11.33 -7.41
N THR A 287 -9.51 -10.70 -6.49
CA THR A 287 -9.73 -10.85 -5.04
C THR A 287 -10.21 -9.54 -4.41
N ILE A 288 -11.00 -9.62 -3.34
CA ILE A 288 -11.47 -8.45 -2.59
C ILE A 288 -11.05 -8.58 -1.12
N GLU A 289 -10.52 -7.50 -0.57
CA GLU A 289 -10.11 -7.37 0.83
C GLU A 289 -10.84 -6.16 1.44
N CYS A 290 -11.67 -6.40 2.46
CA CYS A 290 -12.47 -5.36 3.12
C CYS A 290 -11.90 -5.04 4.49
N ILE A 291 -11.55 -3.77 4.71
CA ILE A 291 -10.88 -3.34 5.95
C ILE A 291 -11.59 -2.13 6.50
N THR A 292 -12.17 -2.24 7.70
CA THR A 292 -12.88 -1.12 8.31
C THR A 292 -11.95 -0.13 9.00
N HIS A 293 -12.37 1.14 9.03
CA HIS A 293 -11.63 2.20 9.69
C HIS A 293 -11.37 1.85 11.16
N ARG A 294 -10.12 2.04 11.57
CA ARG A 294 -9.63 1.80 12.92
C ARG A 294 -8.51 2.75 13.24
N PHE A 295 -8.34 3.07 14.52
CA PHE A 295 -7.28 3.95 14.99
C PHE A 295 -6.89 3.59 16.43
N THR A 296 -5.65 3.89 16.81
CA THR A 296 -5.18 3.87 18.21
C THR A 296 -5.20 5.29 18.77
N THR A 297 -5.19 5.43 20.10
CA THR A 297 -5.05 6.74 20.76
C THR A 297 -3.78 7.48 20.28
N GLY A 298 -2.67 6.76 20.12
CA GLY A 298 -1.41 7.31 19.60
C GLY A 298 -1.54 7.79 18.16
N SER A 299 -2.10 6.98 17.26
CA SER A 299 -2.29 7.38 15.85
C SER A 299 -3.23 8.58 15.73
N LYS A 300 -4.31 8.64 16.53
CA LYS A 300 -5.23 9.78 16.56
C LYS A 300 -4.52 11.07 16.98
N ALA A 301 -3.72 11.02 18.04
CA ALA A 301 -2.97 12.19 18.52
C ALA A 301 -1.99 12.72 17.45
N VAL A 302 -1.26 11.82 16.78
CA VAL A 302 -0.34 12.18 15.69
C VAL A 302 -1.09 12.73 14.48
N LEU A 303 -2.19 12.11 14.07
CA LEU A 303 -2.98 12.57 12.93
C LEU A 303 -3.62 13.93 13.21
N ASN A 304 -4.10 14.19 14.43
CA ASN A 304 -4.65 15.49 14.81
C ASN A 304 -3.59 16.60 14.82
N SER A 305 -2.33 16.29 15.14
CA SER A 305 -1.25 17.29 15.09
C SER A 305 -0.83 17.63 13.66
N TRP A 306 -0.86 16.65 12.74
CA TRP A 306 -0.59 16.88 11.32
C TRP A 306 -1.76 17.52 10.57
N TYR A 307 -3.00 17.14 10.91
CA TYR A 307 -4.22 17.50 10.21
C TYR A 307 -5.31 18.02 11.16
N PRO A 308 -5.09 19.16 11.86
CA PRO A 308 -6.06 19.67 12.83
C PRO A 308 -7.42 20.02 12.20
N GLY A 309 -7.47 20.26 10.89
CA GLY A 309 -8.72 20.50 10.14
C GLY A 309 -9.36 19.26 9.52
N SER A 310 -8.84 18.05 9.79
CA SER A 310 -9.43 16.82 9.24
C SER A 310 -10.82 16.58 9.84
N SER A 311 -11.82 16.40 8.97
CA SER A 311 -13.19 16.08 9.38
C SER A 311 -13.41 14.56 9.61
N LEU A 312 -12.33 13.78 9.76
CA LEU A 312 -12.42 12.32 9.93
C LEU A 312 -12.88 11.99 11.35
N ASP A 313 -13.99 11.28 11.47
CA ASP A 313 -14.50 10.86 12.78
C ASP A 313 -13.60 9.79 13.43
N MET A 314 -12.88 10.23 14.47
CA MET A 314 -12.10 9.42 15.38
C MET A 314 -12.61 9.54 16.83
N THR A 315 -13.91 9.81 17.01
CA THR A 315 -14.57 9.81 18.32
C THR A 315 -14.90 8.38 18.77
N PRO A 316 -15.27 8.17 20.05
CA PRO A 316 -15.76 6.88 20.52
C PRO A 316 -17.14 6.48 19.97
N ALA A 317 -17.83 7.36 19.23
CA ALA A 317 -19.15 7.07 18.69
C ALA A 317 -19.11 5.85 17.75
N ASN A 318 -20.00 4.89 17.98
CA ASN A 318 -20.08 3.62 17.26
C ASN A 318 -18.76 2.82 17.29
N ARG A 319 -17.91 3.03 18.30
CA ARG A 319 -16.63 2.33 18.45
C ARG A 319 -16.63 1.39 19.65
N THR A 320 -15.79 0.36 19.55
CA THR A 320 -15.38 -0.48 20.66
C THR A 320 -13.86 -0.65 20.68
N THR A 321 -13.29 -0.76 21.88
CA THR A 321 -11.87 -0.99 22.08
C THR A 321 -11.55 -2.47 21.89
N LYS A 322 -10.67 -2.79 20.93
CA LYS A 322 -10.06 -4.12 20.81
C LYS A 322 -8.61 -4.08 21.26
N ARG A 323 -8.24 -5.02 22.13
CA ARG A 323 -6.86 -5.22 22.57
C ARG A 323 -6.21 -6.34 21.75
N THR A 324 -5.01 -6.07 21.25
CA THR A 324 -4.20 -7.07 20.54
C THR A 324 -3.50 -8.01 21.53
N LYS A 325 -2.99 -9.14 21.05
CA LYS A 325 -2.18 -10.09 21.84
C LYS A 325 -0.97 -9.43 22.52
N PHE A 326 -0.46 -8.33 21.96
CA PHE A 326 0.69 -7.59 22.45
C PHE A 326 0.31 -6.38 23.33
N GLY A 327 -0.95 -6.28 23.75
CA GLY A 327 -1.42 -5.22 24.65
C GLY A 327 -1.77 -3.90 23.98
N THR A 328 -1.47 -3.71 22.69
CA THR A 328 -1.89 -2.50 21.96
C THR A 328 -3.40 -2.45 21.82
N GLU A 329 -3.99 -1.30 22.13
CA GLU A 329 -5.42 -1.03 21.98
C GLU A 329 -5.72 -0.25 20.71
N LYS A 330 -6.81 -0.64 20.03
CA LYS A 330 -7.35 0.03 18.86
C LYS A 330 -8.85 0.19 18.97
N GLN A 331 -9.36 1.31 18.49
CA GLN A 331 -10.78 1.57 18.27
C GLN A 331 -11.18 0.97 16.93
N VAL A 332 -12.21 0.14 16.94
CA VAL A 332 -12.86 -0.41 15.75
C VAL A 332 -14.35 -0.11 15.83
N TYR A 333 -15.11 -0.28 14.74
CA TYR A 333 -16.57 -0.18 14.84
C TYR A 333 -17.15 -1.23 15.80
N ASP A 334 -18.26 -0.89 16.47
CA ASP A 334 -19.01 -1.81 17.30
C ASP A 334 -19.63 -2.96 16.50
N ALA A 335 -20.19 -3.95 17.21
CA ALA A 335 -20.72 -5.17 16.58
C ALA A 335 -21.97 -4.92 15.73
N ALA A 336 -22.78 -3.90 16.03
CA ALA A 336 -23.96 -3.56 15.22
C ALA A 336 -23.50 -2.97 13.88
N THR A 337 -22.70 -1.93 13.93
CA THR A 337 -22.13 -1.26 12.76
C THR A 337 -21.34 -2.22 11.88
N MET A 338 -20.54 -3.11 12.47
CA MET A 338 -19.79 -4.13 11.72
C MET A 338 -20.69 -5.14 11.00
N ARG A 339 -21.84 -5.53 11.59
CA ARG A 339 -22.80 -6.42 10.94
C ARG A 339 -23.50 -5.72 9.77
N ASP A 340 -23.92 -4.48 9.96
CA ASP A 340 -24.61 -3.70 8.91
C ASP A 340 -23.70 -3.48 7.72
N LEU A 341 -22.48 -2.99 7.96
CA LEU A 341 -21.45 -2.85 6.93
C LEU A 341 -21.21 -4.17 6.19
N ARG A 342 -20.99 -5.26 6.94
CA ARG A 342 -20.67 -6.56 6.33
C ARG A 342 -21.81 -7.08 5.46
N SER A 343 -23.05 -7.03 5.96
CA SER A 343 -24.23 -7.52 5.24
C SER A 343 -24.41 -6.78 3.91
N VAL A 344 -24.34 -5.45 3.93
CA VAL A 344 -24.52 -4.63 2.71
C VAL A 344 -23.39 -4.88 1.72
N PHE A 345 -22.15 -4.97 2.19
CA PHE A 345 -21.01 -5.25 1.30
C PHE A 345 -21.07 -6.64 0.70
N GLU A 346 -21.37 -7.68 1.48
CA GLU A 346 -21.47 -9.05 0.97
C GLU A 346 -22.58 -9.16 -0.10
N GLU A 347 -23.75 -8.55 0.13
CA GLU A 347 -24.82 -8.48 -0.88
C GLU A 347 -24.38 -7.74 -2.15
N ARG A 348 -23.81 -6.54 -2.00
CA ARG A 348 -23.42 -5.70 -3.15
C ARG A 348 -22.28 -6.29 -3.95
N LEU A 349 -21.28 -6.86 -3.29
CA LEU A 349 -20.18 -7.54 -3.96
C LEU A 349 -20.67 -8.81 -4.66
N GLY A 350 -21.51 -9.62 -4.02
CA GLY A 350 -22.07 -10.82 -4.63
C GLY A 350 -22.89 -10.54 -5.89
N ARG A 351 -23.61 -9.40 -5.92
CA ARG A 351 -24.38 -8.99 -7.10
C ARG A 351 -23.52 -8.41 -8.23
N SER A 352 -22.57 -7.54 -7.90
CA SER A 352 -21.89 -6.69 -8.88
C SER A 352 -20.53 -7.24 -9.32
N LEU A 353 -19.90 -8.06 -8.48
CA LEU A 353 -18.61 -8.71 -8.71
C LEU A 353 -18.68 -10.21 -8.35
N PRO A 354 -19.63 -11.00 -8.91
CA PRO A 354 -19.84 -12.40 -8.52
C PRO A 354 -18.63 -13.32 -8.80
N MET A 355 -17.75 -12.91 -9.71
CA MET A 355 -16.51 -13.64 -10.03
C MET A 355 -15.41 -13.44 -8.98
N ALA A 356 -15.52 -12.41 -8.14
CA ALA A 356 -14.45 -12.03 -7.22
C ALA A 356 -14.45 -12.89 -5.95
N ARG A 357 -13.25 -13.27 -5.48
CA ARG A 357 -13.09 -13.96 -4.19
C ARG A 357 -12.94 -12.95 -3.07
N LEU A 358 -13.93 -12.86 -2.19
CA LEU A 358 -13.82 -12.09 -0.93
C LEU A 358 -12.90 -12.85 0.04
N LEU A 359 -11.70 -12.32 0.30
CA LEU A 359 -10.69 -13.02 1.10
C LEU A 359 -10.92 -12.87 2.60
N TYR A 360 -11.26 -11.67 3.06
CA TYR A 360 -11.47 -11.39 4.47
C TYR A 360 -12.16 -10.04 4.72
N TRP A 361 -12.69 -9.91 5.94
CA TRP A 361 -13.28 -8.70 6.51
C TRP A 361 -12.65 -8.44 7.89
N THR A 362 -12.05 -7.26 8.13
CA THR A 362 -11.33 -6.99 9.39
C THR A 362 -11.36 -5.56 9.92
#